data_AF-A0A3C1VHU6-F1
#
_entry.id   AF-A0A3C1VHU6-F1
#
_cell.length_a   1.000
_cell.length_b   1.000
_cell.length_c   1.000
_cell.angle_alpha   90.00
_cell.angle_beta   90.00
_cell.angle_gamma   90.00
#
_symmetry.space_group_name_H-M   'P 1'
#
loop_
_entity.id
_entity.type
_entity.pdbx_description
1 polymer ?
#
loop_
_entity_poly.entity_id
_entity_poly.type
_entity_poly.pdbx_seq_one_letter_code
_entity_poly.pdbx_strand_id
1 'polypeptide(L)'
;ARNATAGTLKQLDPRLVAQRPIRAVFYATGAVDGIKFKKHSEMLEALARFGLPTQKLWWVCDGIEEVLKIYANKVVAHYDEDRDLRRQLPYEIDGIVLKVNTLADWPRIPGRSRAPGYAIVHKPVPWITPAETVLKAITVQVGRTGVLTPVAELEPVFVQGSTIARATLHNEDEVARKNVRPHDHVIIQRAGDV
;
A
#
# COMPACT_ATOMS: atom_id res chain seq x y z
N ALA A 1 3.47 -7.63 8.54
CA ALA A 1 4.47 -6.78 9.24
C ALA A 1 3.95 -5.42 9.78
N ARG A 2 3.16 -4.65 9.01
CA ARG A 2 2.79 -3.24 9.33
C ARG A 2 2.29 -2.98 10.76
N ASN A 3 1.23 -3.68 11.19
CA ASN A 3 0.59 -3.43 12.49
C ASN A 3 1.52 -3.76 13.67
N ALA A 4 2.32 -4.82 13.54
CA ALA A 4 3.31 -5.22 14.56
C ALA A 4 4.38 -4.14 14.75
N THR A 5 4.94 -3.60 13.65
CA THR A 5 5.91 -2.49 13.70
C THR A 5 5.28 -1.24 14.32
N ALA A 6 4.07 -0.85 13.91
CA ALA A 6 3.39 0.33 14.44
C ALA A 6 3.09 0.21 15.94
N GLY A 7 2.60 -0.95 16.40
CA GLY A 7 2.33 -1.21 17.81
C GLY A 7 3.62 -1.26 18.65
N THR A 8 4.72 -1.75 18.07
CA THR A 8 6.04 -1.75 18.71
C THR A 8 6.56 -0.33 18.89
N LEU A 9 6.53 0.51 17.85
CA LEU A 9 7.05 1.89 17.94
C LEU A 9 6.22 2.82 18.84
N LYS A 10 5.00 2.42 19.20
CA LYS A 10 4.12 3.16 20.12
C LYS A 10 4.27 2.74 21.59
N GLN A 11 5.22 1.85 21.92
CA GLN A 11 5.50 1.49 23.30
C GLN A 11 6.10 2.70 24.04
N LEU A 12 5.62 2.95 25.26
CA LEU A 12 6.15 4.03 26.11
C LEU A 12 7.57 3.70 26.59
N ASP A 13 7.85 2.43 26.88
CA ASP A 13 9.17 1.99 27.31
C ASP A 13 10.05 1.62 26.09
N PRO A 14 11.11 2.38 25.79
CA PRO A 14 11.99 2.10 24.65
C PRO A 14 12.75 0.77 24.78
N ARG A 15 12.89 0.22 25.99
CA ARG A 15 13.54 -1.08 26.20
C ARG A 15 12.73 -2.22 25.59
N LEU A 16 11.41 -2.10 25.55
CA LEU A 16 10.53 -3.06 24.87
C LEU A 16 10.67 -2.98 23.35
N VAL A 17 10.90 -1.77 22.83
CA VAL A 17 11.19 -1.56 21.40
C VAL A 17 12.53 -2.19 21.02
N ALA A 18 13.56 -1.99 21.84
CA ALA A 18 14.92 -2.49 21.61
C ALA A 18 15.02 -4.02 21.54
N GLN A 19 14.07 -4.74 22.16
CA GLN A 19 14.00 -6.21 22.11
C GLN A 19 13.43 -6.75 20.79
N ARG A 20 12.91 -5.88 19.91
CA ARG A 20 12.32 -6.28 18.63
C ARG A 20 13.29 -5.99 17.48
N PRO A 21 13.34 -6.85 16.44
CA PRO A 21 14.26 -6.69 15.31
C PRO A 21 13.78 -5.60 14.32
N ILE A 22 13.51 -4.39 14.82
CA ILE A 22 13.02 -3.27 14.01
C ILE A 22 14.15 -2.75 13.13
N ARG A 23 13.83 -2.54 11.85
CA ARG A 23 14.72 -1.94 10.85
C ARG A 23 13.99 -0.77 10.18
N ALA A 24 14.76 0.16 9.62
CA ALA A 24 14.26 1.33 8.93
C ALA A 24 14.73 1.33 7.47
N VAL A 25 13.96 1.98 6.60
CA VAL A 25 14.32 2.27 5.22
C VAL A 25 13.94 3.73 4.93
N PHE A 26 14.93 4.56 4.60
CA PHE A 26 14.76 5.98 4.32
C PHE A 26 14.67 6.21 2.82
N TYR A 27 13.67 6.97 2.38
CA TYR A 27 13.34 7.13 0.95
C TYR A 27 13.06 8.58 0.51
N ALA A 28 13.11 9.55 1.42
CA ALA A 28 12.82 10.96 1.13
C ALA A 28 13.38 11.86 2.24
N THR A 29 13.36 13.16 1.98
CA THR A 29 13.68 14.20 2.96
C THR A 29 12.45 15.07 3.24
N GLY A 30 12.44 15.70 4.42
CA GLY A 30 11.47 16.71 4.80
C GLY A 30 12.10 18.10 4.68
N ALA A 31 12.27 18.79 5.81
CA ALA A 31 13.07 20.01 5.86
C ALA A 31 14.55 19.69 5.54
N VAL A 32 15.15 20.47 4.66
CA VAL A 32 16.56 20.37 4.27
C VAL A 32 17.15 21.77 4.23
N ASP A 33 18.30 21.95 4.87
CA ASP A 33 19.09 23.18 4.84
C ASP A 33 20.53 22.87 4.41
N GLY A 34 21.17 23.80 3.71
CA GLY A 34 22.56 23.68 3.24
C GLY A 34 22.82 22.70 2.08
N ILE A 35 21.86 21.86 1.70
CA ILE A 35 22.00 20.89 0.59
C ILE A 35 20.82 21.02 -0.37
N LYS A 36 21.08 20.98 -1.67
CA LYS A 36 20.05 20.99 -2.72
C LYS A 36 20.22 19.78 -3.63
N PHE A 37 19.12 19.10 -3.88
CA PHE A 37 19.04 18.01 -4.86
C PHE A 37 18.28 18.51 -6.09
N LYS A 38 18.70 18.10 -7.28
CA LYS A 38 17.95 18.36 -8.52
C LYS A 38 17.02 17.19 -8.84
N LYS A 39 17.46 15.98 -8.51
CA LYS A 39 16.72 14.74 -8.75
C LYS A 39 16.44 13.97 -7.46
N HIS A 40 15.35 13.20 -7.44
CA HIS A 40 15.05 12.30 -6.34
C HIS A 40 16.07 11.16 -6.24
N SER A 41 16.58 10.66 -7.38
CA SER A 41 17.66 9.67 -7.40
C SER A 41 18.93 10.18 -6.71
N GLU A 42 19.33 11.43 -6.95
CA GLU A 42 20.48 12.07 -6.27
C GLU A 42 20.27 12.15 -4.76
N MET A 43 19.03 12.44 -4.33
CA MET A 43 18.66 12.44 -2.91
C MET A 43 18.81 11.05 -2.30
N LEU A 44 18.30 10.01 -2.96
CA LEU A 44 18.40 8.62 -2.49
C LEU A 44 19.86 8.16 -2.37
N GLU A 45 20.69 8.49 -3.36
CA GLU A 45 22.13 8.24 -3.33
C GLU A 45 22.82 8.99 -2.18
N ALA A 46 22.45 10.25 -1.93
CA ALA A 46 23.01 11.03 -0.83
C ALA A 46 22.65 10.44 0.54
N LEU A 47 21.39 10.03 0.75
CA LEU A 47 20.96 9.35 1.98
C LEU A 47 21.79 8.08 2.23
N ALA A 48 22.05 7.29 1.18
CA ALA A 48 22.91 6.11 1.27
C ALA A 48 24.36 6.48 1.61
N ARG A 49 24.93 7.52 0.98
CA ARG A 49 26.28 8.03 1.30
C ARG A 49 26.41 8.54 2.73
N PHE A 50 25.33 9.05 3.33
CA PHE A 50 25.30 9.45 4.74
C PHE A 50 25.22 8.26 5.71
N GLY A 51 25.16 7.02 5.21
CA GLY A 51 25.08 5.82 6.02
C GLY A 51 23.66 5.47 6.47
N LEU A 52 22.63 6.15 5.94
CA LEU A 52 21.25 5.78 6.25
C LEU A 52 20.87 4.49 5.50
N PRO A 53 20.14 3.56 6.14
CA PRO A 53 19.57 2.41 5.46
C PRO A 53 18.54 2.85 4.40
N THR A 54 18.85 2.70 3.12
CA THR A 54 17.95 3.04 2.01
C THR A 54 17.44 1.80 1.28
N GLN A 55 16.42 1.96 0.43
CA GLN A 55 15.93 0.87 -0.40
C GLN A 55 16.98 0.46 -1.44
N LYS A 56 17.23 -0.84 -1.58
CA LYS A 56 18.27 -1.37 -2.48
C LYS A 56 17.82 -1.47 -3.95
N LEU A 57 16.51 -1.53 -4.18
CA LEU A 57 15.93 -1.70 -5.51
C LEU A 57 15.08 -0.48 -5.85
N TRP A 58 15.58 0.30 -6.81
CA TRP A 58 14.88 1.42 -7.44
C TRP A 58 15.52 1.65 -8.82
N TRP A 59 14.78 2.28 -9.72
CA TRP A 59 15.20 2.53 -11.10
C TRP A 59 14.87 3.96 -11.50
N VAL A 60 15.74 4.58 -12.29
CA VAL A 60 15.41 5.79 -13.04
C VAL A 60 14.94 5.33 -14.41
N CYS A 61 13.74 5.76 -14.80
CA CYS A 61 13.14 5.41 -16.07
C CYS A 61 12.98 6.68 -16.92
N ASP A 62 13.32 6.60 -18.20
CA ASP A 62 13.07 7.61 -19.21
C ASP A 62 11.69 7.39 -19.85
N GLY A 63 10.69 8.02 -19.26
CA GLY A 63 9.30 7.96 -19.73
C GLY A 63 8.55 6.68 -19.35
N ILE A 64 7.29 6.63 -19.78
CA ILE A 64 6.34 5.59 -19.37
C ILE A 64 6.67 4.20 -19.95
N GLU A 65 7.25 4.15 -21.15
CA GLU A 65 7.60 2.87 -21.79
C GLU A 65 8.67 2.13 -20.99
N GLU A 66 9.69 2.83 -20.49
CA GLU A 66 10.69 2.21 -19.63
C GLU A 66 10.10 1.82 -18.27
N VAL A 67 9.19 2.63 -17.71
CA VAL A 67 8.43 2.26 -16.51
C VAL A 67 7.69 0.94 -16.70
N LEU A 68 6.95 0.79 -17.81
CA LEU A 68 6.19 -0.43 -18.10
C LEU A 68 7.12 -1.62 -18.32
N LYS A 69 8.26 -1.43 -18.99
CA LYS A 69 9.28 -2.46 -19.17
C LYS A 69 9.88 -2.91 -17.83
N ILE A 70 10.26 -1.99 -16.96
CA ILE A 70 10.76 -2.30 -15.62
C ILE A 70 9.68 -2.99 -14.78
N TYR A 71 8.44 -2.50 -14.85
CA TYR A 71 7.32 -3.11 -14.16
C TYR A 71 7.16 -4.58 -14.57
N ALA A 72 7.02 -4.85 -15.88
CA ALA A 72 6.83 -6.20 -16.40
C ALA A 72 8.01 -7.12 -16.03
N ASN A 73 9.25 -6.66 -16.19
CA ASN A 73 10.42 -7.53 -16.07
C ASN A 73 10.95 -7.69 -14.63
N LYS A 74 10.86 -6.63 -13.81
CA LYS A 74 11.52 -6.55 -12.50
C LYS A 74 10.55 -6.51 -11.33
N VAL A 75 9.37 -5.92 -11.53
CA VAL A 75 8.38 -5.78 -10.45
C VAL A 75 7.50 -7.01 -10.38
N VAL A 76 6.79 -7.32 -11.47
CA VAL A 76 5.90 -8.49 -11.53
C VAL A 76 6.55 -9.71 -12.17
N ALA A 77 7.72 -9.57 -12.79
CA ALA A 77 8.43 -10.66 -13.48
C ALA A 77 7.52 -11.47 -14.43
N HIS A 78 6.73 -10.78 -15.26
CA HIS A 78 5.68 -11.35 -16.11
C HIS A 78 4.63 -12.17 -15.34
N TYR A 79 4.38 -11.79 -14.09
CA TYR A 79 3.51 -12.46 -13.12
C TYR A 79 3.97 -13.87 -12.72
N ASP A 80 5.28 -14.11 -12.74
CA ASP A 80 5.92 -15.26 -12.12
C ASP A 80 6.14 -14.99 -10.61
N GLU A 81 5.31 -15.60 -9.76
CA GLU A 81 5.30 -15.37 -8.30
C GLU A 81 6.57 -15.84 -7.58
N ASP A 82 7.37 -16.70 -8.21
CA ASP A 82 8.64 -17.18 -7.66
C ASP A 82 9.78 -16.20 -7.94
N ARG A 83 9.56 -15.23 -8.83
CA ARG A 83 10.59 -14.31 -9.32
C ARG A 83 10.26 -12.85 -9.14
N ASP A 84 9.02 -12.53 -8.77
CA ASP A 84 8.58 -11.15 -8.57
C ASP A 84 9.37 -10.42 -7.46
N LEU A 85 9.21 -9.10 -7.40
CA LEU A 85 9.94 -8.25 -6.47
C LEU A 85 9.74 -8.62 -4.99
N ARG A 86 8.59 -9.22 -4.62
CA ARG A 86 8.32 -9.63 -3.23
C ARG A 86 9.28 -10.72 -2.77
N ARG A 87 9.75 -11.57 -3.69
CA ARG A 87 10.72 -12.64 -3.40
C ARG A 87 12.16 -12.15 -3.29
N GLN A 88 12.45 -10.97 -3.82
CA GLN A 88 13.79 -10.39 -3.85
C GLN A 88 14.10 -9.53 -2.62
N LEU A 89 13.07 -9.13 -1.86
CA LEU A 89 13.21 -8.25 -0.70
C LEU A 89 13.16 -9.04 0.62
N PRO A 90 13.96 -8.65 1.64
CA PRO A 90 13.93 -9.29 2.95
C PRO A 90 12.77 -8.80 3.83
N TYR A 91 11.77 -8.15 3.24
CA TYR A 91 10.59 -7.59 3.91
C TYR A 91 9.38 -7.58 2.98
N GLU A 92 8.18 -7.58 3.57
CA GLU A 92 6.93 -7.53 2.84
C GLU A 92 6.72 -6.16 2.16
N ILE A 93 6.26 -6.20 0.91
CA ILE A 93 5.78 -5.03 0.17
C ILE A 93 4.39 -5.33 -0.41
N ASP A 94 3.61 -4.29 -0.67
CA ASP A 94 2.26 -4.36 -1.23
C ASP A 94 2.13 -3.61 -2.57
N GLY A 95 3.24 -3.09 -3.09
CA GLY A 95 3.30 -2.36 -4.35
C GLY A 95 4.63 -1.66 -4.57
N ILE A 96 4.65 -0.80 -5.58
CA ILE A 96 5.77 0.09 -5.91
C ILE A 96 5.30 1.54 -5.87
N VAL A 97 6.23 2.47 -5.69
CA VAL A 97 5.95 3.91 -5.76
C VAL A 97 6.65 4.48 -6.99
N LEU A 98 5.87 5.11 -7.87
CA LEU A 98 6.38 5.85 -9.01
C LEU A 98 6.46 7.33 -8.61
N LYS A 99 7.61 7.96 -8.86
CA LYS A 99 7.83 9.37 -8.54
C LYS A 99 8.45 10.08 -9.73
N VAL A 100 8.00 11.31 -9.98
CA VAL A 100 8.70 12.21 -10.90
C VAL A 100 10.09 12.49 -10.35
N ASN A 101 11.12 12.19 -11.15
CA ASN A 101 12.50 12.25 -10.65
C ASN A 101 12.99 13.69 -10.49
N THR A 102 12.59 14.62 -11.36
CA THR A 102 13.00 16.03 -11.28
C THR A 102 12.25 16.75 -10.16
N LEU A 103 12.98 17.20 -9.12
CA LEU A 103 12.37 17.84 -7.94
C LEU A 103 11.76 19.21 -8.24
N ALA A 104 12.33 19.93 -9.20
CA ALA A 104 11.79 21.23 -9.64
C ALA A 104 10.38 21.12 -10.25
N ASP A 105 9.97 19.92 -10.71
CA ASP A 105 8.63 19.70 -11.25
C ASP A 105 7.60 19.39 -10.16
N TRP A 106 8.02 19.00 -8.96
CA TRP A 106 7.09 18.62 -7.88
C TRP A 106 6.07 19.72 -7.53
N PRO A 107 6.45 21.01 -7.39
CA PRO A 107 5.49 22.08 -7.11
C PRO A 107 4.53 22.37 -8.27
N ARG A 108 4.88 21.94 -9.49
CA ARG A 108 4.11 22.19 -10.72
C ARG A 108 3.01 21.14 -10.93
N ILE A 109 3.07 20.02 -10.20
CA ILE A 109 2.12 18.92 -10.30
C ILE A 109 1.19 18.96 -9.10
N PRO A 110 -0.05 19.44 -9.26
CA PRO A 110 -0.96 19.64 -8.14
C PRO A 110 -1.27 18.31 -7.44
N GLY A 111 -1.21 18.34 -6.11
CA GLY A 111 -1.61 17.23 -5.26
C GLY A 111 -3.12 17.19 -5.00
N ARG A 112 -3.55 16.14 -4.32
CA ARG A 112 -4.88 16.05 -3.68
C ARG A 112 -4.72 16.36 -2.20
N SER A 113 -5.84 16.55 -1.48
CA SER A 113 -5.86 16.90 -0.06
C SER A 113 -5.00 16.01 0.85
N ARG A 114 -4.71 14.76 0.45
CA ARG A 114 -3.93 13.78 1.21
C ARG A 114 -2.79 13.11 0.44
N ALA A 115 -2.47 13.58 -0.77
CA ALA A 115 -1.45 12.93 -1.60
C ALA A 115 -0.74 13.93 -2.51
N PRO A 116 0.59 13.83 -2.68
CA PRO A 116 1.31 14.64 -3.65
C PRO A 116 0.89 14.30 -5.09
N GLY A 117 1.02 15.26 -6.01
CA GLY A 117 0.77 15.02 -7.43
C GLY A 117 1.92 14.30 -8.14
N TYR A 118 3.15 14.49 -7.65
CA TYR A 118 4.37 13.96 -8.26
C TYR A 118 4.65 12.47 -7.95
N ALA A 119 3.80 11.81 -7.16
CA ALA A 119 4.02 10.42 -6.76
C ALA A 119 2.72 9.63 -6.70
N ILE A 120 2.78 8.37 -7.15
CA ILE A 120 1.65 7.42 -7.08
C ILE A 120 2.14 6.06 -6.58
N VAL A 121 1.27 5.36 -5.87
CA VAL A 121 1.47 3.95 -5.53
C VAL A 121 0.78 3.08 -6.58
N HIS A 122 1.47 2.06 -7.05
CA HIS A 122 0.90 1.02 -7.92
C HIS A 122 1.00 -0.33 -7.21
N LYS A 123 -0.16 -0.95 -6.95
CA LYS A 123 -0.26 -2.25 -6.29
C LYS A 123 -0.65 -3.29 -7.36
N PRO A 124 0.23 -4.26 -7.68
CA PRO A 124 -0.11 -5.31 -8.64
C PRO A 124 -1.33 -6.12 -8.19
N VAL A 125 -2.34 -6.26 -9.06
CA VAL A 125 -3.57 -6.98 -8.73
C VAL A 125 -3.33 -8.41 -8.26
N PRO A 126 -2.43 -9.21 -8.88
CA PRO A 126 -2.15 -10.58 -8.39
C PRO A 126 -1.51 -10.64 -7.00
N TRP A 127 -0.96 -9.53 -6.49
CA TRP A 127 -0.46 -9.48 -5.11
C TRP A 127 -1.60 -9.33 -4.09
N ILE A 128 -2.82 -9.07 -4.54
CA ILE A 128 -4.02 -9.04 -3.72
C ILE A 128 -4.53 -10.47 -3.59
N THR A 129 -4.30 -11.10 -2.44
CA THR A 129 -4.84 -12.43 -2.14
C THR A 129 -6.30 -12.29 -1.71
N PRO A 130 -7.27 -12.72 -2.55
CA PRO A 130 -8.65 -12.76 -2.12
C PRO A 130 -8.85 -13.87 -1.09
N ALA A 131 -9.90 -13.77 -0.30
CA ALA A 131 -10.33 -14.84 0.59
C ALA A 131 -11.80 -15.14 0.34
N GLU A 132 -12.14 -16.42 0.37
CA GLU A 132 -13.52 -16.88 0.36
C GLU A 132 -14.04 -16.94 1.79
N THR A 133 -15.27 -16.48 2.00
CA THR A 133 -15.96 -16.56 3.29
C THR A 133 -17.47 -16.62 3.09
N VAL A 134 -18.22 -16.82 4.16
CA VAL A 134 -19.68 -16.85 4.15
C VAL A 134 -20.24 -15.49 4.56
N LEU A 135 -21.16 -14.95 3.77
CA LEU A 135 -21.96 -13.78 4.12
C LEU A 135 -23.01 -14.18 5.15
N LYS A 136 -22.85 -13.85 6.43
CA LYS A 136 -23.81 -14.21 7.49
C LYS A 136 -25.10 -13.40 7.41
N ALA A 137 -24.97 -12.10 7.21
CA ALA A 137 -26.10 -11.17 7.18
C ALA A 137 -25.71 -9.88 6.46
N ILE A 138 -26.72 -9.08 6.10
CA ILE A 138 -26.53 -7.71 5.64
C ILE A 138 -27.21 -6.79 6.65
N THR A 139 -26.43 -5.95 7.33
CA THR A 139 -26.93 -4.91 8.23
C THR A 139 -26.91 -3.56 7.54
N VAL A 140 -27.72 -2.61 8.02
CA VAL A 140 -27.77 -1.25 7.47
C VAL A 140 -27.27 -0.27 8.53
N GLN A 141 -26.25 0.51 8.18
CA GLN A 141 -25.76 1.61 9.02
C GLN A 141 -26.32 2.94 8.53
N VAL A 142 -26.77 3.77 9.47
CA VAL A 142 -27.21 5.14 9.18
C VAL A 142 -26.05 6.10 9.41
N GLY A 143 -25.55 6.70 8.33
CA GLY A 143 -24.51 7.71 8.38
C GLY A 143 -25.00 9.03 8.99
N ARG A 144 -24.07 9.92 9.34
CA ARG A 144 -24.36 11.23 9.96
C ARG A 144 -25.30 12.10 9.11
N THR A 145 -25.27 11.93 7.79
CA THR A 145 -26.10 12.65 6.82
C THR A 145 -27.41 11.90 6.49
N GLY A 146 -27.74 10.82 7.20
CA GLY A 146 -28.91 9.98 6.94
C GLY A 146 -28.72 8.92 5.84
N VAL A 147 -27.55 8.87 5.20
CA VAL A 147 -27.23 7.86 4.18
C VAL A 147 -27.29 6.46 4.78
N LEU A 148 -28.08 5.58 4.17
CA LEU A 148 -28.19 4.17 4.53
C LEU A 148 -27.11 3.38 3.80
N THR A 149 -26.15 2.82 4.53
CA THR A 149 -25.04 2.03 3.96
C THR A 149 -25.22 0.56 4.32
N PRO A 150 -25.41 -0.34 3.33
CA PRO A 150 -25.43 -1.77 3.58
C PRO A 150 -24.03 -2.28 3.92
N VAL A 151 -23.94 -3.13 4.94
CA VAL A 151 -22.72 -3.73 5.47
C VAL A 151 -22.90 -5.25 5.52
N ALA A 152 -22.00 -5.96 4.85
CA ALA A 152 -21.90 -7.40 4.95
C ALA A 152 -21.29 -7.80 6.30
N GLU A 153 -21.99 -8.63 7.05
CA GLU A 153 -21.47 -9.36 8.22
C GLU A 153 -20.96 -10.71 7.73
N LEU A 154 -19.70 -11.03 7.94
CA LEU A 154 -19.02 -12.19 7.36
C LEU A 154 -18.62 -13.20 8.43
N GLU A 155 -18.48 -14.47 8.06
CA GLU A 155 -17.65 -15.39 8.85
C GLU A 155 -16.22 -14.82 8.91
N PRO A 156 -15.62 -14.65 10.10
CA PRO A 156 -14.30 -14.04 10.22
C PRO A 156 -13.27 -14.79 9.38
N VAL A 157 -12.66 -14.10 8.44
CA VAL A 157 -11.67 -14.67 7.52
C VAL A 157 -10.41 -13.82 7.52
N PHE A 158 -9.25 -14.46 7.42
CA PHE A 158 -7.97 -13.75 7.38
C PHE A 158 -7.66 -13.26 5.97
N VAL A 159 -7.52 -11.94 5.80
CA VAL A 159 -7.19 -11.30 4.52
C VAL A 159 -6.00 -10.36 4.74
N GLN A 160 -4.89 -10.63 4.06
CA GLN A 160 -3.72 -9.75 3.99
C GLN A 160 -3.30 -9.12 5.33
N GLY A 161 -3.10 -9.94 6.37
CA GLY A 161 -2.57 -9.48 7.65
C GLY A 161 -3.61 -9.00 8.66
N SER A 162 -4.90 -9.15 8.40
CA SER A 162 -5.98 -8.82 9.34
C SER A 162 -7.17 -9.77 9.19
N THR A 163 -7.87 -10.04 10.29
CA THR A 163 -9.14 -10.77 10.24
C THR A 163 -10.27 -9.82 9.89
N ILE A 164 -10.96 -10.09 8.79
CA ILE A 164 -12.10 -9.32 8.31
C ILE A 164 -13.38 -10.05 8.70
N ALA A 165 -14.25 -9.36 9.43
CA ALA A 165 -15.59 -9.85 9.77
C ALA A 165 -16.70 -8.97 9.18
N ARG A 166 -16.36 -7.81 8.61
CA ARG A 166 -17.32 -6.85 8.05
C ARG A 166 -16.77 -6.24 6.78
N ALA A 167 -17.63 -6.03 5.78
CA ALA A 167 -17.28 -5.35 4.54
C ALA A 167 -18.40 -4.43 4.07
N THR A 168 -18.07 -3.28 3.48
CA THR A 168 -19.09 -2.40 2.89
C THR A 168 -19.65 -3.01 1.60
N LEU A 169 -20.96 -2.90 1.40
CA LEU A 169 -21.61 -3.19 0.12
C LEU A 169 -21.88 -1.91 -0.68
N HIS A 170 -21.32 -0.78 -0.24
CA HIS A 170 -21.45 0.56 -0.84
C HIS A 170 -22.86 1.15 -0.81
N ASN A 171 -23.80 0.58 -1.57
CA ASN A 171 -25.17 1.05 -1.72
C ASN A 171 -26.09 -0.09 -2.18
N GLU A 172 -27.40 0.15 -2.24
CA GLU A 172 -28.41 -0.82 -2.66
C GLU A 172 -28.18 -1.34 -4.09
N ASP A 173 -27.83 -0.45 -5.02
CA ASP A 173 -27.57 -0.81 -6.42
C ASP A 173 -26.44 -1.84 -6.54
N GLU A 174 -25.39 -1.71 -5.74
CA GLU A 174 -24.25 -2.63 -5.73
C GLU A 174 -24.62 -3.99 -5.12
N VAL A 175 -25.52 -4.01 -4.13
CA VAL A 175 -26.11 -5.25 -3.59
C VAL A 175 -26.91 -5.96 -4.67
N ALA A 176 -27.78 -5.22 -5.38
CA ALA A 176 -28.59 -5.76 -6.46
C ALA A 176 -27.73 -6.26 -7.63
N ARG A 177 -26.71 -5.48 -8.03
CA ARG A 177 -25.77 -5.84 -9.11
C ARG A 177 -24.99 -7.10 -8.81
N LYS A 178 -24.53 -7.28 -7.56
CA LYS A 178 -23.82 -8.50 -7.13
C LYS A 178 -24.78 -9.65 -6.82
N ASN A 179 -26.06 -9.36 -6.63
CA ASN A 179 -27.11 -10.32 -6.23
C ASN A 179 -26.68 -11.18 -5.02
N VAL A 180 -26.02 -10.56 -4.05
CA VAL A 180 -25.54 -11.24 -2.83
C VAL A 180 -26.66 -11.39 -1.82
N ARG A 181 -26.72 -12.55 -1.19
CA ARG A 181 -27.73 -12.92 -0.19
C ARG A 181 -27.05 -13.48 1.07
N PRO A 182 -27.67 -13.32 2.24
CA PRO A 182 -27.24 -14.06 3.41
C PRO A 182 -27.09 -15.56 3.10
N HIS A 183 -26.03 -16.14 3.63
CA HIS A 183 -25.53 -17.50 3.46
C HIS A 183 -24.79 -17.79 2.14
N ASP A 184 -24.61 -16.80 1.26
CA ASP A 184 -23.77 -16.98 0.07
C ASP A 184 -22.29 -17.12 0.45
N HIS A 185 -21.58 -17.92 -0.34
CA HIS A 185 -20.13 -17.91 -0.40
C HIS A 185 -19.68 -16.71 -1.23
N VAL A 186 -18.90 -15.83 -0.62
CA VAL A 186 -18.43 -14.59 -1.23
C VAL A 186 -16.91 -14.53 -1.24
N ILE A 187 -16.37 -14.01 -2.33
CA ILE A 187 -14.95 -13.71 -2.44
C ILE A 187 -14.76 -12.25 -2.02
N ILE A 188 -13.94 -12.04 -1.00
CA ILE A 188 -13.57 -10.71 -0.53
C ILE A 188 -12.10 -10.43 -0.84
N GLN A 189 -11.82 -9.17 -1.17
CA GLN A 189 -10.48 -8.67 -1.36
C GLN A 189 -10.35 -7.30 -0.71
N ARG A 190 -9.16 -6.98 -0.20
CA ARG A 190 -8.91 -5.67 0.39
C ARG A 190 -8.61 -4.66 -0.70
N ALA A 191 -9.47 -3.67 -0.87
CA ALA A 191 -9.27 -2.58 -1.81
C ALA A 191 -8.41 -1.48 -1.17
N GLY A 192 -7.09 -1.66 -1.16
CA GLY A 192 -6.15 -0.72 -0.56
C GLY A 192 -5.80 -1.06 0.89
N ASP A 193 -5.51 -0.05 1.71
CA ASP A 193 -5.08 -0.21 3.11
C ASP A 193 -6.24 -0.31 4.11
N VAL A 194 -7.49 -0.31 3.64
CA VAL A 194 -8.69 -0.39 4.48
C VAL A 194 -9.50 -1.58 4.05
#